data_AF-A0A928GKE4-F1
#
_entry.id   AF-A0A928GKE4-F1
#
_cell.length_a   1.000
_cell.length_b   1.000
_cell.length_c   1.000
_cell.angle_alpha   90.00
_cell.angle_beta   90.00
_cell.angle_gamma   90.00
#
_symmetry.space_group_name_H-M   'P 1'
#
loop_
_entity.id
_entity.type
_entity.pdbx_description
1 polymer ?
#
loop_
_entity_poly.entity_id
_entity_poly.type
_entity_poly.pdbx_seq_one_letter_code
_entity_poly.pdbx_strand_id
1 'polypeptide(L)'
;MKITQTLTVVLTTLLLLVGTTQESNAQNIQVLYDTERDCVTSTIEMFRPDAFGSTFFFVDMDYTPKVTGAYWEIARELCFWKESKFSWLSVHLEFDGGLNNVAGSFNNSWLAGLTYSGHSKDFSKTWSISAMYKLIPDTKDASGDAQEHNFQITGVWGINFAKGWCSFSGFIDFWREMRPWQDTEYIFLAEPQFWVNLNKIKGWENINLSVGGEVELSNNFVEEGFRAMPAIGAKWTF
;
A
#
# COMPACT_ATOMS: atom_id res chain seq x y z
N MET A 1 -12.65 -23.20 -2.99
CA MET A 1 -12.67 -23.28 -1.50
C MET A 1 -11.43 -23.95 -0.90
N LYS A 2 -11.20 -25.27 -1.05
CA LYS A 2 -10.01 -25.93 -0.43
C LYS A 2 -8.66 -25.40 -0.96
N ILE A 3 -8.54 -25.16 -2.28
CA ILE A 3 -7.31 -24.62 -2.88
C ILE A 3 -7.05 -23.18 -2.42
N THR A 4 -8.09 -22.34 -2.40
CA THR A 4 -8.03 -20.96 -1.92
C THR A 4 -7.56 -20.90 -0.46
N GLN A 5 -8.12 -21.75 0.41
CA GLN A 5 -7.71 -21.82 1.82
C GLN A 5 -6.26 -22.27 1.99
N THR A 6 -5.79 -23.26 1.21
CA THR A 6 -4.39 -23.69 1.24
C THR A 6 -3.45 -22.59 0.73
N LEU A 7 -3.80 -21.90 -0.36
CA LEU A 7 -3.03 -20.77 -0.87
C LEU A 7 -2.93 -19.65 0.17
N THR A 8 -4.05 -19.33 0.81
CA THR A 8 -4.10 -18.38 1.92
C THR A 8 -3.14 -18.78 3.03
N VAL A 9 -3.22 -20.01 3.53
CA VAL A 9 -2.33 -20.48 4.60
C VAL A 9 -0.86 -20.41 4.18
N VAL A 10 -0.51 -20.83 2.96
CA VAL A 10 0.88 -20.83 2.48
C VAL A 10 1.42 -19.41 2.30
N LEU A 11 0.70 -18.53 1.60
CA LEU A 11 1.16 -17.16 1.39
C LEU A 11 1.18 -16.38 2.69
N THR A 12 0.14 -16.47 3.52
CA THR A 12 0.13 -15.81 4.85
C THR A 12 1.28 -16.31 5.72
N THR A 13 1.65 -17.60 5.67
CA THR A 13 2.82 -18.09 6.40
C THR A 13 4.12 -17.47 5.87
N LEU A 14 4.27 -17.34 4.54
CA LEU A 14 5.43 -16.70 3.93
C LEU A 14 5.51 -15.20 4.24
N LEU A 15 4.37 -14.51 4.30
CA LEU A 15 4.25 -13.10 4.68
C LEU A 15 4.67 -12.88 6.15
N LEU A 16 4.44 -13.87 7.02
CA LEU A 16 4.77 -13.83 8.45
C LEU A 16 6.20 -14.26 8.79
N LEU A 17 7.03 -14.66 7.80
CA LEU A 17 8.45 -14.97 8.04
C LEU A 17 9.23 -13.68 8.33
N VAL A 18 9.33 -13.32 9.61
CA VAL A 18 10.07 -12.14 10.07
C VAL A 18 11.41 -12.57 10.69
N GLY A 19 12.52 -12.10 10.10
CA GLY A 19 13.86 -12.26 10.67
C GLY A 19 14.13 -11.28 11.82
N THR A 20 14.96 -11.66 12.79
CA THR A 20 15.38 -10.75 13.87
C THR A 20 16.54 -9.87 13.42
N THR A 21 16.28 -8.60 13.08
CA THR A 21 17.32 -7.56 13.02
C THR A 21 16.82 -6.23 13.60
N GLN A 22 17.78 -5.41 13.99
CA GLN A 22 17.62 -4.08 14.57
C GLN A 22 17.95 -3.03 13.50
N GLU A 23 17.29 -1.86 13.58
CA GLU A 23 17.65 -0.60 12.90
C GLU A 23 17.10 -0.32 11.48
N SER A 24 15.79 -0.43 11.28
CA SER A 24 14.96 0.72 10.84
C SER A 24 13.49 0.33 10.99
N ASN A 25 12.71 1.13 11.71
CA ASN A 25 11.26 0.95 11.81
C ASN A 25 10.64 2.21 11.22
N ALA A 26 9.97 2.10 10.08
CA ALA A 26 9.04 3.13 9.65
C ALA A 26 7.66 2.65 10.09
N GLN A 27 7.21 3.11 11.26
CA GLN A 27 5.88 2.83 11.79
C GLN A 27 5.18 4.16 11.99
N ASN A 28 3.95 4.26 11.52
CA ASN A 28 3.17 5.45 11.74
C ASN A 28 1.68 5.15 11.82
N ILE A 29 0.97 6.09 12.43
CA ILE A 29 -0.48 6.17 12.36
C ILE A 29 -0.86 7.51 11.73
N GLN A 30 -1.82 7.48 10.81
CA GLN A 30 -2.31 8.63 10.08
C GLN A 30 -3.80 8.77 10.32
N VAL A 31 -4.29 10.00 10.32
CA VAL A 31 -5.71 10.31 10.23
C VAL A 31 -5.89 11.36 9.14
N LEU A 32 -6.73 11.03 8.17
CA LEU A 32 -7.01 11.82 6.99
C LEU A 32 -8.51 12.14 6.96
N TYR A 33 -8.85 13.36 6.56
CA TYR A 33 -10.20 13.80 6.30
C TYR A 33 -10.33 14.18 4.83
N ASP A 34 -11.10 13.39 4.10
CA ASP A 34 -11.48 13.66 2.73
C ASP A 34 -12.65 14.65 2.72
N THR A 35 -12.36 15.87 2.26
CA THR A 35 -13.33 16.96 2.24
C THR A 35 -14.42 16.80 1.18
N GLU A 36 -14.21 15.97 0.16
CA GLU A 36 -15.21 15.71 -0.88
C GLU A 36 -16.17 14.59 -0.48
N ARG A 37 -15.65 13.54 0.15
CA ARG A 37 -16.42 12.35 0.58
C ARG A 37 -17.03 12.50 1.97
N ASP A 38 -16.64 13.53 2.73
CA ASP A 38 -16.98 13.71 4.15
C ASP A 38 -16.65 12.45 4.97
N CYS A 39 -15.49 11.87 4.67
CA CYS A 39 -15.03 10.61 5.25
C CYS A 39 -13.73 10.86 6.01
N VAL A 40 -13.66 10.29 7.22
CA VAL A 40 -12.39 10.19 7.95
C VAL A 40 -11.84 8.79 7.69
N THR A 41 -10.53 8.70 7.44
CA THR A 41 -9.82 7.43 7.33
C THR A 41 -8.63 7.45 8.29
N SER A 42 -8.44 6.36 9.02
CA SER A 42 -7.21 6.16 9.79
C SER A 42 -6.38 5.03 9.20
N THR A 43 -5.10 5.28 9.00
CA THR A 43 -4.16 4.33 8.43
C THR A 43 -3.11 3.96 9.47
N ILE A 44 -2.89 2.67 9.70
CA ILE A 44 -1.71 2.18 10.41
C ILE A 44 -0.76 1.59 9.38
N GLU A 45 0.46 2.09 9.31
CA GLU A 45 1.45 1.65 8.33
C GLU A 45 2.72 1.18 9.02
N MET A 46 3.31 0.09 8.52
CA MET A 46 4.63 -0.38 8.91
C MET A 46 5.44 -0.78 7.68
N PHE A 47 6.66 -0.25 7.59
CA PHE A 47 7.73 -0.84 6.80
C PHE A 47 8.87 -1.30 7.72
N ARG A 48 9.29 -2.55 7.54
CA ARG A 48 10.35 -3.17 8.33
C ARG A 48 11.26 -4.07 7.49
N PRO A 49 12.54 -3.73 7.30
CA PRO A 49 13.53 -4.66 6.76
C PRO A 49 13.94 -5.71 7.79
N ASP A 50 14.36 -6.88 7.30
CA ASP A 50 14.96 -7.94 8.11
C ASP A 50 16.11 -8.65 7.37
N ALA A 51 16.64 -9.74 7.94
CA ALA A 51 17.76 -10.51 7.39
C ALA A 51 17.52 -11.05 5.97
N PHE A 52 16.28 -11.30 5.57
CA PHE A 52 15.93 -11.98 4.32
C PHE A 52 15.07 -11.12 3.40
N GLY A 53 14.80 -9.87 3.75
CA GLY A 53 13.83 -9.09 3.00
C GLY A 53 13.34 -7.82 3.66
N SER A 54 12.14 -7.41 3.30
CA SER A 54 11.37 -6.40 4.02
C SER A 54 9.89 -6.74 4.00
N THR A 55 9.20 -6.34 5.05
CA THR A 55 7.75 -6.45 5.17
C THR A 55 7.17 -5.05 5.20
N PHE A 56 6.18 -4.83 4.36
CA PHE A 56 5.31 -3.66 4.38
C PHE A 56 3.89 -4.13 4.71
N PHE A 57 3.16 -3.37 5.51
CA PHE A 57 1.71 -3.52 5.58
C PHE A 57 1.07 -2.18 5.92
N PHE A 58 -0.20 -2.05 5.54
CA PHE A 58 -1.07 -1.04 6.11
C PHE A 58 -2.46 -1.57 6.40
N VAL A 59 -3.17 -0.86 7.26
CA VAL A 59 -4.58 -1.10 7.58
C VAL A 59 -5.29 0.24 7.58
N ASP A 60 -6.31 0.36 6.74
CA ASP A 60 -7.23 1.49 6.74
C ASP A 60 -8.52 1.15 7.46
N MET A 61 -9.07 2.16 8.14
CA MET A 61 -10.41 2.15 8.69
C MET A 61 -11.13 3.42 8.28
N ASP A 62 -12.28 3.27 7.62
CA ASP A 62 -13.13 4.38 7.18
C ASP A 62 -14.24 4.67 8.19
N TYR A 63 -14.57 5.94 8.38
CA TYR A 63 -15.53 6.41 9.38
C TYR A 63 -16.61 7.34 8.78
N THR A 64 -17.88 6.94 8.91
CA THR A 64 -19.05 7.79 8.58
C THR A 64 -20.29 7.50 9.46
N PRO A 65 -20.43 8.08 10.68
CA PRO A 65 -19.42 8.46 11.67
C PRO A 65 -18.93 7.25 12.51
N LYS A 66 -19.44 6.05 12.22
CA LYS A 66 -18.96 4.78 12.78
C LYS A 66 -17.93 4.17 11.84
N VAL A 67 -17.18 3.17 12.29
CA VAL A 67 -16.36 2.36 11.37
C VAL A 67 -17.29 1.71 10.34
N THR A 68 -17.10 2.02 9.06
CA THR A 68 -17.90 1.55 7.94
C THR A 68 -17.14 0.64 6.99
N GLY A 69 -15.81 0.74 6.99
CA GLY A 69 -14.94 -0.06 6.14
C GLY A 69 -13.61 -0.37 6.84
N ALA A 70 -12.99 -1.46 6.43
CA ALA A 70 -11.61 -1.77 6.74
C ALA A 70 -10.95 -2.43 5.52
N TYR A 71 -9.77 -1.96 5.17
CA TYR A 71 -8.92 -2.53 4.13
C TYR A 71 -7.55 -2.81 4.72
N TRP A 72 -6.91 -3.86 4.25
CA TRP A 72 -5.54 -4.14 4.64
C TRP A 72 -4.76 -4.76 3.49
N GLU A 73 -3.48 -4.49 3.51
CA GLU A 73 -2.50 -5.01 2.58
C GLU A 73 -1.26 -5.44 3.37
N ILE A 74 -0.67 -6.56 2.98
CA ILE A 74 0.65 -6.98 3.45
C ILE A 74 1.49 -7.43 2.26
N ALA A 75 2.67 -6.85 2.16
CA ALA A 75 3.66 -7.18 1.15
C ALA A 75 4.95 -7.67 1.80
N ARG A 76 5.55 -8.69 1.19
CA ARG A 76 6.84 -9.25 1.56
C ARG A 76 7.75 -9.24 0.36
N GLU A 77 8.85 -8.52 0.52
CA GLU A 77 9.99 -8.57 -0.38
C GLU A 77 10.98 -9.60 0.14
N LEU A 78 11.17 -10.71 -0.57
CA LEU A 78 12.18 -11.72 -0.28
C LEU A 78 13.45 -11.44 -1.08
N CYS A 79 14.55 -11.23 -0.37
CA CYS A 79 15.87 -11.03 -0.91
C CYS A 79 16.90 -11.81 -0.07
N PHE A 80 17.17 -13.05 -0.46
CA PHE A 80 18.18 -13.89 0.21
C PHE A 80 19.62 -13.54 -0.21
N TRP A 81 19.78 -12.62 -1.16
CA TRP A 81 21.04 -12.23 -1.79
C TRP A 81 21.38 -10.76 -1.57
N LYS A 82 20.98 -10.20 -0.42
CA LYS A 82 21.23 -8.80 -0.02
C LYS A 82 22.70 -8.38 -0.05
N GLU A 83 23.60 -9.32 0.23
CA GLU A 83 25.05 -9.07 0.22
C GLU A 83 25.68 -9.20 -1.19
N SER A 84 24.87 -9.40 -2.23
CA SER A 84 25.34 -9.58 -3.59
C SER A 84 25.14 -8.33 -4.45
N LYS A 85 25.74 -8.31 -5.65
CA LYS A 85 25.51 -7.28 -6.69
C LYS A 85 24.07 -7.21 -7.22
N PHE A 86 23.19 -8.13 -6.80
CA PHE A 86 21.77 -8.22 -7.18
C PHE A 86 20.82 -7.79 -6.05
N SER A 87 21.33 -7.14 -5.00
CA SER A 87 20.55 -6.68 -3.85
C SER A 87 19.42 -5.70 -4.18
N TRP A 88 19.43 -5.14 -5.40
CA TRP A 88 18.37 -4.30 -5.95
C TRP A 88 17.14 -5.08 -6.43
N LEU A 89 17.21 -6.41 -6.54
CA LEU A 89 16.11 -7.27 -6.97
C LEU A 89 15.58 -8.11 -5.80
N SER A 90 14.26 -8.13 -5.64
CA SER A 90 13.54 -8.94 -4.66
C SER A 90 12.41 -9.72 -5.31
N VAL A 91 12.01 -10.84 -4.70
CA VAL A 91 10.76 -11.53 -5.00
C VAL A 91 9.67 -10.92 -4.16
N HIS A 92 8.62 -10.44 -4.83
CA HIS A 92 7.47 -9.82 -4.18
C HIS A 92 6.36 -10.82 -3.97
N LEU A 93 5.77 -10.82 -2.78
CA LEU A 93 4.57 -11.57 -2.41
C LEU A 93 3.64 -10.63 -1.65
N GLU A 94 2.36 -10.59 -2.01
CA GLU A 94 1.41 -9.66 -1.40
C GLU A 94 0.00 -10.26 -1.29
N PHE A 95 -0.72 -9.77 -0.29
CA PHE A 95 -2.10 -10.11 -0.03
C PHE A 95 -2.88 -8.87 0.37
N ASP A 96 -4.04 -8.71 -0.28
CA ASP A 96 -4.96 -7.61 -0.02
C ASP A 96 -6.34 -8.16 0.25
N GLY A 97 -7.02 -7.52 1.21
CA GLY A 97 -8.37 -7.89 1.56
C GLY A 97 -9.04 -6.82 2.40
N GLY A 98 -10.36 -6.88 2.47
CA GLY A 98 -11.11 -5.90 3.23
C GLY A 98 -12.59 -6.20 3.23
N LEU A 99 -13.32 -5.27 3.81
CA LEU A 99 -14.77 -5.27 3.82
C LEU A 99 -15.31 -3.85 4.01
N ASN A 100 -16.56 -3.65 3.59
CA ASN A 100 -17.34 -2.52 4.06
C ASN A 100 -18.80 -2.92 4.32
N ASN A 101 -19.54 -2.00 4.92
CA ASN A 101 -20.94 -2.19 5.29
C ASN A 101 -21.92 -2.30 4.10
N VAL A 102 -21.52 -1.93 2.89
CA VAL A 102 -22.37 -1.96 1.68
C VAL A 102 -22.15 -3.24 0.88
N ALA A 103 -20.91 -3.54 0.54
CA ALA A 103 -20.51 -4.66 -0.30
C ALA A 103 -20.25 -5.95 0.50
N GLY A 104 -20.05 -5.87 1.81
CA GLY A 104 -19.58 -6.98 2.62
C GLY A 104 -18.08 -7.21 2.41
N SER A 105 -17.63 -8.46 2.46
CA SER A 105 -16.23 -8.81 2.20
C SER A 105 -15.88 -8.62 0.74
N PHE A 106 -14.77 -7.94 0.48
CA PHE A 106 -14.20 -7.83 -0.86
C PHE A 106 -13.60 -9.18 -1.28
N ASN A 107 -13.45 -9.37 -2.59
CA ASN A 107 -12.65 -10.48 -3.08
C ASN A 107 -11.19 -10.29 -2.62
N ASN A 108 -10.61 -11.37 -2.11
CA ASN A 108 -9.20 -11.38 -1.74
C ASN A 108 -8.33 -11.23 -2.99
N SER A 109 -7.21 -10.54 -2.85
CA SER A 109 -6.22 -10.33 -3.88
C SER A 109 -4.89 -10.95 -3.47
N TRP A 110 -4.25 -11.70 -4.36
CA TRP A 110 -2.94 -12.32 -4.15
C TRP A 110 -1.99 -11.92 -5.26
N LEU A 111 -0.86 -11.34 -4.89
CA LEU A 111 0.13 -10.90 -5.86
C LEU A 111 1.46 -11.64 -5.65
N ALA A 112 2.13 -11.93 -6.77
CA ALA A 112 3.47 -12.47 -6.77
C ALA A 112 4.25 -11.94 -7.97
N GLY A 113 5.49 -11.54 -7.76
CA GLY A 113 6.28 -10.91 -8.82
C GLY A 113 7.71 -10.61 -8.44
N LEU A 114 8.26 -9.62 -9.14
CA LEU A 114 9.61 -9.12 -8.91
C LEU A 114 9.57 -7.62 -8.64
N THR A 115 10.39 -7.19 -7.67
CA THR A 115 10.57 -5.79 -7.33
C THR A 115 11.99 -5.36 -7.62
N TYR A 116 12.13 -4.29 -8.40
CA TYR A 116 13.37 -3.54 -8.55
C TYR A 116 13.32 -2.34 -7.61
N SER A 117 14.30 -2.20 -6.71
CA SER A 117 14.31 -1.13 -5.72
C SER A 117 15.68 -0.46 -5.58
N GLY A 118 15.66 0.76 -5.05
CA GLY A 118 16.86 1.53 -4.80
C GLY A 118 16.65 2.65 -3.81
N HIS A 119 17.77 3.22 -3.35
CA HIS A 119 17.75 4.34 -2.41
C HIS A 119 18.98 5.23 -2.58
N SER A 120 18.90 6.47 -2.08
CA SER A 120 20.07 7.34 -1.91
C SER A 120 20.97 6.82 -0.80
N LYS A 121 22.24 7.26 -0.79
CA LYS A 121 23.23 6.82 0.22
C LYS A 121 22.78 7.05 1.67
N ASP A 122 22.01 8.09 1.90
CA ASP A 122 21.49 8.50 3.21
C ASP A 122 20.03 8.06 3.44
N PHE A 123 19.46 7.25 2.54
CA PHE A 123 18.07 6.78 2.57
C PHE A 123 17.02 7.90 2.58
N SER A 124 17.40 9.15 2.30
CA SER A 124 16.46 10.26 2.15
C SER A 124 15.58 10.14 0.91
N LYS A 125 15.96 9.30 -0.05
CA LYS A 125 15.18 8.98 -1.24
C LYS A 125 15.13 7.47 -1.40
N THR A 126 13.95 6.89 -1.43
CA THR A 126 13.71 5.46 -1.70
C THR A 126 12.73 5.34 -2.85
N TRP A 127 12.83 4.26 -3.61
CA TRP A 127 11.88 3.93 -4.65
C TRP A 127 11.86 2.43 -4.92
N SER A 128 10.74 1.94 -5.44
CA SER A 128 10.60 0.60 -6.01
C SER A 128 9.67 0.61 -7.21
N ILE A 129 9.88 -0.37 -8.09
CA ILE A 129 8.98 -0.71 -9.19
C ILE A 129 8.79 -2.23 -9.15
N SER A 130 7.54 -2.66 -9.07
CA SER A 130 7.15 -4.06 -8.97
C SER A 130 6.30 -4.45 -10.17
N ALA A 131 6.60 -5.61 -10.76
CA ALA A 131 5.81 -6.20 -11.83
C ALA A 131 5.30 -7.57 -11.36
N MET A 132 3.99 -7.73 -11.30
CA MET A 132 3.34 -8.79 -10.55
C MET A 132 2.23 -9.45 -11.35
N TYR A 133 2.13 -10.76 -11.17
CA TYR A 133 0.91 -11.49 -11.45
C TYR A 133 -0.06 -11.27 -10.28
N LYS A 134 -1.33 -10.97 -10.60
CA LYS A 134 -2.40 -10.70 -9.63
C LYS A 134 -3.51 -11.72 -9.80
N LEU A 135 -3.90 -12.38 -8.72
CA LEU A 135 -5.01 -13.33 -8.65
C LEU A 135 -6.10 -12.77 -7.75
N ILE A 136 -7.28 -12.55 -8.32
CA ILE A 136 -8.48 -12.12 -7.59
C ILE A 136 -9.54 -13.20 -7.81
N PRO A 137 -9.64 -14.21 -6.93
CA PRO A 137 -10.63 -15.27 -7.05
C PRO A 137 -12.05 -14.70 -7.13
N ASP A 138 -12.93 -15.43 -7.80
CA ASP A 138 -14.35 -15.06 -7.95
C ASP A 138 -14.62 -13.82 -8.83
N THR A 139 -13.60 -13.22 -9.46
CA THR A 139 -13.78 -12.20 -10.52
C THR A 139 -14.37 -12.84 -11.77
N LYS A 140 -15.43 -12.25 -12.34
CA LYS A 140 -16.16 -12.79 -13.49
C LYS A 140 -16.52 -11.70 -14.51
N ASP A 141 -16.64 -12.08 -15.77
CA ASP A 141 -17.18 -11.21 -16.81
C ASP A 141 -18.72 -11.14 -16.80
N ALA A 142 -19.29 -10.38 -17.74
CA ALA A 142 -20.74 -10.23 -17.89
C ALA A 142 -21.49 -11.52 -18.25
N SER A 143 -20.80 -12.52 -18.81
CA SER A 143 -21.35 -13.85 -19.11
C SER A 143 -21.25 -14.81 -17.91
N GLY A 144 -20.53 -14.40 -16.86
CA GLY A 144 -20.26 -15.21 -15.66
C GLY A 144 -19.02 -16.08 -15.77
N ASP A 145 -18.21 -15.92 -16.82
CA ASP A 145 -16.97 -16.66 -17.01
C ASP A 145 -15.86 -16.10 -16.10
N ALA A 146 -15.02 -16.98 -15.57
CA ALA A 146 -13.98 -16.62 -14.62
C ALA A 146 -12.90 -15.73 -15.26
N GLN A 147 -12.56 -14.61 -14.61
CA GLN A 147 -11.55 -13.63 -15.00
C GLN A 147 -10.59 -13.33 -13.84
N GLU A 148 -10.19 -14.37 -13.12
CA GLU A 148 -9.45 -14.26 -11.85
C GLU A 148 -7.97 -13.83 -12.04
N HIS A 149 -7.41 -14.08 -13.23
CA HIS A 149 -5.98 -13.96 -13.52
C HIS A 149 -5.65 -12.63 -14.21
N ASN A 150 -4.77 -11.85 -13.60
CA ASN A 150 -4.46 -10.49 -14.00
C ASN A 150 -2.98 -10.13 -13.76
N PHE A 151 -2.64 -8.86 -13.96
CA PHE A 151 -1.33 -8.29 -13.67
C PHE A 151 -1.48 -6.98 -12.89
N GLN A 152 -0.43 -6.59 -12.16
CA GLN A 152 -0.27 -5.27 -11.57
C GLN A 152 1.15 -4.77 -11.73
N ILE A 153 1.30 -3.48 -11.99
CA ILE A 153 2.54 -2.74 -11.92
C ILE A 153 2.40 -1.71 -10.81
N THR A 154 3.31 -1.75 -9.85
CA THR A 154 3.31 -0.85 -8.69
C THR A 154 4.59 -0.05 -8.66
N GLY A 155 4.49 1.25 -8.40
CA GLY A 155 5.62 2.13 -8.14
C GLY A 155 5.46 2.80 -6.79
N VAL A 156 6.47 2.70 -5.92
CA VAL A 156 6.46 3.34 -4.59
C VAL A 156 7.63 4.30 -4.49
N TRP A 157 7.45 5.43 -3.82
CA TRP A 157 8.53 6.36 -3.53
C TRP A 157 8.44 6.93 -2.11
N GLY A 158 9.60 7.30 -1.57
CA GLY A 158 9.71 8.06 -0.34
C GLY A 158 10.83 9.10 -0.48
N ILE A 159 10.53 10.36 -0.19
CA ILE A 159 11.47 11.47 -0.34
C ILE A 159 11.39 12.34 0.92
N ASN A 160 12.44 12.31 1.73
CA ASN A 160 12.71 13.31 2.76
C ASN A 160 13.57 14.42 2.17
N PHE A 161 13.12 15.66 2.28
CA PHE A 161 13.82 16.82 1.70
C PHE A 161 13.76 18.02 2.66
N ALA A 162 14.37 19.13 2.24
CA ALA A 162 14.52 20.32 3.10
C ALA A 162 15.13 19.98 4.47
N LYS A 163 16.16 19.11 4.51
CA LYS A 163 16.80 18.61 5.75
C LYS A 163 15.81 17.88 6.69
N GLY A 164 14.84 17.18 6.10
CA GLY A 164 13.82 16.41 6.81
C GLY A 164 12.66 17.24 7.34
N TRP A 165 12.53 18.52 6.95
CA TRP A 165 11.35 19.33 7.25
C TRP A 165 10.11 18.85 6.52
N CYS A 166 10.31 18.26 5.34
CA CYS A 166 9.21 17.79 4.52
C CYS A 166 9.46 16.37 4.04
N SER A 167 8.38 15.62 3.92
CA SER A 167 8.35 14.27 3.36
C SER A 167 7.33 14.22 2.23
N PHE A 168 7.71 13.60 1.11
CA PHE A 168 6.84 13.33 -0.02
C PHE A 168 6.95 11.84 -0.36
N SER A 169 5.87 11.11 -0.22
CA SER A 169 5.81 9.66 -0.40
C SER A 169 4.51 9.27 -1.09
N GLY A 170 4.39 8.03 -1.50
CA GLY A 170 3.16 7.51 -2.08
C GLY A 170 3.42 6.31 -2.98
N PHE A 171 2.35 5.84 -3.57
CA PHE A 171 2.38 4.76 -4.55
C PHE A 171 1.58 5.11 -5.80
N ILE A 172 1.80 4.32 -6.85
CA ILE A 172 0.99 4.24 -8.06
C ILE A 172 0.80 2.76 -8.36
N ASP A 173 -0.45 2.34 -8.53
CA ASP A 173 -0.83 1.03 -9.03
C ASP A 173 -1.52 1.15 -10.37
N PHE A 174 -1.15 0.24 -11.27
CA PHE A 174 -1.85 0.00 -12.52
C PHE A 174 -2.10 -1.49 -12.69
N TRP A 175 -3.36 -1.91 -12.72
CA TRP A 175 -3.72 -3.31 -12.83
C TRP A 175 -4.90 -3.54 -13.78
N ARG A 176 -5.05 -4.81 -14.17
CA ARG A 176 -6.24 -5.29 -14.85
C ARG A 176 -7.16 -5.96 -13.85
N GLU A 177 -8.46 -5.68 -13.91
CA GLU A 177 -9.51 -6.43 -13.22
C GLU A 177 -10.83 -6.16 -13.94
N MET A 178 -11.50 -7.22 -14.38
CA MET A 178 -12.74 -7.13 -15.12
C MET A 178 -13.87 -6.60 -14.24
N ARG A 179 -14.45 -5.44 -14.59
CA ARG A 179 -15.59 -4.83 -13.90
C ARG A 179 -16.79 -4.67 -14.83
N PRO A 180 -17.59 -5.73 -15.05
CA PRO A 180 -18.71 -5.68 -16.00
C PRO A 180 -19.79 -4.65 -15.61
N TRP A 181 -19.86 -4.26 -14.33
CA TRP A 181 -20.79 -3.23 -13.85
C TRP A 181 -20.35 -1.79 -14.19
N GLN A 182 -19.10 -1.59 -14.62
CA GLN A 182 -18.54 -0.29 -15.03
C GLN A 182 -18.05 -0.27 -16.49
N ASP A 183 -18.19 -1.38 -17.23
CA ASP A 183 -17.66 -1.53 -18.61
C ASP A 183 -16.17 -1.13 -18.75
N THR A 184 -15.37 -1.47 -17.74
CA THR A 184 -13.93 -1.22 -17.71
C THR A 184 -13.16 -2.44 -17.22
N GLU A 185 -11.87 -2.51 -17.58
CA GLU A 185 -10.98 -3.57 -17.09
C GLU A 185 -9.59 -3.09 -16.65
N TYR A 186 -9.26 -1.81 -16.87
CA TYR A 186 -7.97 -1.23 -16.51
C TYR A 186 -8.13 -0.13 -15.49
N ILE A 187 -7.32 -0.23 -14.45
CA ILE A 187 -7.52 0.55 -13.24
C ILE A 187 -6.20 1.18 -12.88
N PHE A 188 -6.30 2.43 -12.46
CA PHE A 188 -5.17 3.20 -11.95
C PHE A 188 -5.56 3.78 -10.59
N LEU A 189 -4.65 3.67 -9.64
CA LEU A 189 -4.74 4.29 -8.32
C LEU A 189 -3.40 4.90 -7.98
N ALA A 190 -3.38 6.09 -7.39
CA ALA A 190 -2.18 6.66 -6.83
C ALA A 190 -2.51 7.55 -5.64
N GLU A 191 -1.69 7.48 -4.59
CA GLU A 191 -1.88 8.27 -3.37
C GLU A 191 -0.58 9.00 -3.00
N PRO A 192 -0.20 10.05 -3.76
CA PRO A 192 0.84 10.97 -3.34
C PRO A 192 0.47 11.67 -2.03
N GLN A 193 1.33 11.54 -1.02
CA GLN A 193 1.23 12.19 0.27
C GLN A 193 2.34 13.22 0.47
N PHE A 194 2.01 14.34 1.10
CA PHE A 194 2.94 15.38 1.49
C PHE A 194 2.80 15.71 2.97
N TRP A 195 3.93 15.80 3.67
CA TRP A 195 3.98 16.00 5.12
C TRP A 195 5.00 17.08 5.50
N VAL A 196 4.62 17.94 6.44
CA VAL A 196 5.51 18.86 7.16
C VAL A 196 5.78 18.30 8.55
N ASN A 197 7.05 18.03 8.84
CA ASN A 197 7.49 17.32 10.05
C ASN A 197 7.73 18.33 11.18
N LEU A 198 6.88 18.31 12.20
CA LEU A 198 6.91 19.33 13.26
C LEU A 198 8.12 19.18 14.20
N ASN A 199 8.73 17.98 14.27
CA ASN A 199 9.96 17.74 15.02
C ASN A 199 11.18 18.54 14.51
N LYS A 200 11.08 19.21 13.36
CA LYS A 200 12.13 20.10 12.85
C LYS A 200 12.02 21.54 13.38
N ILE A 201 10.91 21.89 14.02
CA ILE A 201 10.76 23.19 14.67
C ILE A 201 11.61 23.20 15.94
N LYS A 202 12.41 24.25 16.11
CA LYS A 202 13.29 24.41 17.29
C LYS A 202 12.45 24.39 18.57
N GLY A 203 12.79 23.49 19.51
CA GLY A 203 12.07 23.26 20.76
C GLY A 203 10.94 22.24 20.67
N TRP A 204 10.69 21.65 19.50
CA TRP A 204 9.64 20.65 19.25
C TRP A 204 10.24 19.29 18.87
N GLU A 205 11.52 19.07 19.12
CA GLU A 205 12.28 17.90 18.63
C GLU A 205 11.70 16.54 19.08
N ASN A 206 10.93 16.52 20.17
CA ASN A 206 10.26 15.33 20.71
C ASN A 206 8.82 15.14 20.20
N ILE A 207 8.35 15.98 19.26
CA ILE A 207 7.00 15.93 18.70
C ILE A 207 7.07 15.26 17.32
N ASN A 208 6.93 13.94 17.27
CA ASN A 208 6.93 13.16 16.01
C ASN A 208 5.61 13.29 15.21
N LEU A 209 4.95 14.43 15.34
CA LEU A 209 3.76 14.77 14.60
C LEU A 209 4.14 15.44 13.28
N SER A 210 3.44 15.07 12.23
CA SER A 210 3.49 15.72 10.92
C SER A 210 2.10 16.16 10.52
N VAL A 211 2.00 17.27 9.82
CA VAL A 211 0.74 17.80 9.27
C VAL A 211 0.86 17.91 7.76
N GLY A 212 -0.21 17.62 7.05
CA GLY A 212 -0.15 17.49 5.60
C GLY A 212 -1.41 16.86 5.05
N GLY A 213 -1.23 15.96 4.09
CA GLY A 213 -2.34 15.28 3.46
C GLY A 213 -1.89 14.51 2.22
N GLU A 214 -2.89 14.08 1.46
CA GLU A 214 -2.71 13.30 0.25
C GLU A 214 -3.73 13.70 -0.82
N VAL A 215 -3.52 13.18 -2.02
CA VAL A 215 -4.50 13.25 -3.09
C VAL A 215 -4.65 11.86 -3.68
N GLU A 216 -5.78 11.20 -3.44
CA GLU A 216 -6.11 9.93 -4.08
C GLU A 216 -6.51 10.21 -5.54
N LEU A 217 -5.71 9.69 -6.48
CA LEU A 217 -5.94 9.77 -7.91
C LEU A 217 -6.46 8.43 -8.38
N SER A 218 -7.72 8.41 -8.79
CA SER A 218 -8.43 7.20 -9.19
C SER A 218 -8.77 7.26 -10.66
N ASN A 219 -8.61 6.16 -11.40
CA ASN A 219 -9.24 5.98 -12.70
C ASN A 219 -9.85 4.58 -12.77
N ASN A 220 -11.18 4.51 -12.86
CA ASN A 220 -11.95 3.26 -12.85
C ASN A 220 -11.82 2.43 -11.55
N PHE A 221 -11.37 3.02 -10.44
CA PHE A 221 -11.33 2.36 -9.12
C PHE A 221 -12.53 2.75 -8.25
N VAL A 222 -12.67 4.03 -7.93
CA VAL A 222 -13.81 4.53 -7.12
C VAL A 222 -15.08 4.61 -7.96
N GLU A 223 -14.96 5.14 -9.17
CA GLU A 223 -16.03 5.25 -10.16
C GLU A 223 -15.46 5.18 -11.58
N GLU A 224 -16.32 5.11 -12.59
CA GLU A 224 -15.89 5.15 -14.00
C GLU A 224 -15.25 6.51 -14.32
N GLY A 225 -14.09 6.48 -14.99
CA GLY A 225 -13.33 7.68 -15.33
C GLY A 225 -12.36 8.13 -14.24
N PHE A 226 -11.77 9.31 -14.45
CA PHE A 226 -10.71 9.85 -13.61
C PHE A 226 -11.27 10.77 -12.51
N ARG A 227 -10.75 10.62 -11.30
CA ARG A 227 -11.07 11.46 -10.15
C ARG A 227 -9.82 11.76 -9.31
N ALA A 228 -9.78 12.95 -8.72
CA ALA A 228 -8.78 13.34 -7.74
C ALA A 228 -9.50 13.74 -6.45
N MET A 229 -9.16 13.09 -5.34
CA MET A 229 -9.81 13.27 -4.04
C MET A 229 -8.77 13.72 -3.01
N PRO A 230 -8.72 15.03 -2.69
CA PRO A 230 -7.77 15.54 -1.72
C PRO A 230 -8.23 15.25 -0.29
N ALA A 231 -7.30 14.82 0.56
CA ALA A 231 -7.50 14.70 1.99
C ALA A 231 -6.42 15.46 2.76
N ILE A 232 -6.80 16.02 3.91
CA ILE A 232 -5.89 16.67 4.84
C ILE A 232 -5.80 15.85 6.12
N GLY A 233 -4.63 15.86 6.76
CA GLY A 233 -4.43 14.96 7.88
C GLY A 233 -3.26 15.29 8.77
N ALA A 234 -3.11 14.41 9.75
CA ALA A 234 -1.99 14.37 10.66
C ALA A 234 -1.43 12.96 10.74
N LYS A 235 -0.11 12.87 10.90
CA LYS A 235 0.63 11.61 10.98
C LYS A 235 1.54 11.61 12.19
N TRP A 236 1.48 10.56 12.99
CA TRP A 236 2.41 10.32 14.09
C TRP A 236 3.38 9.20 13.74
N THR A 237 4.69 9.46 13.84
CA THR A 237 5.75 8.48 13.57
C THR A 237 6.38 7.98 14.87
N PHE A 238 6.58 6.67 14.98
CA PHE A 238 7.13 6.01 16.18
C PHE A 238 8.65 5.89 16.15
#